data_AF-I3YP90-F1
#
_entry.id   AF-I3YP90-F1
#
_cell.length_a   1.000
_cell.length_b   1.000
_cell.length_c   1.000
_cell.angle_alpha   90.00
_cell.angle_beta   90.00
_cell.angle_gamma   90.00
#
_symmetry.space_group_name_H-M   'P 1'
#
loop_
_entity.id
_entity.type
_entity.pdbx_description
1 polymer ?
#
loop_
_entity_poly.entity_id
_entity_poly.type
_entity_poly.pdbx_seq_one_letter_code
_entity_poly.pdbx_strand_id
1 'polypeptide(L)'
;MRLLWKLLRCHLSMAQTVGFTLAGLVGMAIVLTALQAYRDVLPVFDRPDSFMRGDYLVLSKQVGALQAIGLGSSDFTAEELADLRAQPFVREAGAFTPADYRIKGTVGMGGVELSTYLFFESVPDRFLDVGAENWDYKAGDRDIPIIIPRNYLNLYNYGFARSQGLPQISEGIFRRVSLGIEIAGNGHREQFRGRIVGLSNRLNTILVPDAFIRWSNGRFGSGAAKQPARIIVETDRPVDAAVTDYLARKGYEAEGDRRDDGRAARFLRIAAGGVAGVGLVFSAMSFYILMLSIFLLLQKNSGKMENLLLLGYAPSRVARPYQLLTLGLNLGVLCVALLAVWLVRLCYLPSLAALQEDYRPAGLGLTVLCGVALALLLSLFNGAAIRRKINSLNRVRR
;
A
#
# COMPACT_ATOMS: atom_id res chain seq x y z
N MET A 1 -11.62 -45.48 28.90
CA MET A 1 -11.36 -44.33 27.97
C MET A 1 -11.96 -44.50 26.57
N ARG A 2 -11.88 -45.67 25.90
CA ARG A 2 -12.50 -45.91 24.57
C ARG A 2 -14.04 -45.80 24.53
N LEU A 3 -14.74 -46.17 25.61
CA LEU A 3 -16.20 -46.10 25.71
C LEU A 3 -16.75 -44.66 25.71
N LEU A 4 -16.07 -43.75 26.41
CA LEU A 4 -16.43 -42.33 26.47
C LEU A 4 -16.23 -41.63 25.12
N TRP A 5 -15.22 -42.05 24.36
CA TRP A 5 -14.93 -41.58 23.00
C TRP A 5 -15.94 -42.12 21.97
N LYS A 6 -16.37 -43.39 22.11
CA LYS A 6 -17.46 -43.98 21.31
C LYS A 6 -18.81 -43.32 21.62
N LEU A 7 -19.11 -43.04 22.88
CA LEU A 7 -20.32 -42.32 23.31
C LEU A 7 -20.35 -40.88 22.78
N LEU A 8 -19.21 -40.19 22.72
CA LEU A 8 -19.11 -38.86 22.11
C LEU A 8 -19.44 -38.90 20.60
N ARG A 9 -18.87 -39.86 19.86
CA ARG A 9 -19.11 -40.03 18.42
C ARG A 9 -20.55 -40.38 18.08
N CYS A 10 -21.27 -41.05 18.99
CA CYS A 10 -22.66 -41.45 18.76
C CYS A 10 -23.70 -40.38 19.15
N HIS A 11 -23.35 -39.38 19.98
CA HIS A 11 -24.31 -38.35 20.44
C HIS A 11 -24.03 -36.94 19.94
N LEU A 12 -22.88 -36.67 19.33
CA LEU A 12 -22.68 -35.47 18.51
C LEU A 12 -23.44 -35.65 17.20
N SER A 13 -24.43 -34.80 16.93
CA SER A 13 -24.96 -34.67 15.57
C SER A 13 -23.79 -34.31 14.67
N MET A 14 -23.40 -35.22 13.78
CA MET A 14 -22.28 -35.05 12.85
C MET A 14 -22.43 -33.74 12.07
N ALA A 15 -23.67 -33.39 11.70
CA ALA A 15 -24.00 -32.13 11.05
C ALA A 15 -23.70 -30.87 11.88
N GLN A 16 -23.96 -30.88 13.19
CA GLN A 16 -23.69 -29.72 14.06
C GLN A 16 -22.18 -29.52 14.30
N THR A 17 -21.43 -30.60 14.43
CA THR A 17 -19.96 -30.54 14.63
C THR A 17 -19.25 -30.08 13.36
N VAL A 18 -19.68 -30.60 12.21
CA VAL A 18 -19.18 -30.17 10.90
C VAL A 18 -19.52 -28.70 10.67
N GLY A 19 -20.78 -28.29 10.89
CA GLY A 19 -21.21 -26.90 10.73
C GLY A 19 -20.43 -25.90 11.60
N PHE A 20 -20.14 -26.25 12.85
CA PHE A 20 -19.27 -25.46 13.74
C PHE A 20 -17.86 -25.29 13.17
N THR A 21 -17.23 -26.42 12.81
CA THR A 21 -15.85 -26.44 12.31
C THR A 21 -15.74 -25.61 11.03
N LEU A 22 -16.75 -25.73 10.14
CA LEU A 22 -16.83 -25.00 8.89
C LEU A 22 -17.03 -23.50 9.11
N ALA A 23 -17.96 -23.10 9.97
CA ALA A 23 -18.20 -21.68 10.28
C ALA A 23 -17.01 -21.02 10.98
N GLY A 24 -16.34 -21.73 11.89
CA GLY A 24 -15.13 -21.26 12.56
C GLY A 24 -13.96 -21.13 11.60
N LEU A 25 -13.80 -22.09 10.68
CA LEU A 25 -12.80 -22.07 9.61
C LEU A 25 -13.02 -20.94 8.63
N VAL A 26 -14.26 -20.72 8.18
CA VAL A 26 -14.60 -19.62 7.29
C VAL A 26 -14.33 -18.28 7.96
N GLY A 27 -14.76 -18.09 9.21
CA GLY A 27 -14.49 -16.84 9.96
C GLY A 27 -12.99 -16.58 10.12
N MET A 28 -12.22 -17.60 10.53
CA MET A 28 -10.78 -17.49 10.73
C MET A 28 -10.03 -17.23 9.42
N ALA A 29 -10.41 -17.92 8.35
CA ALA A 29 -9.83 -17.73 7.02
C ALA A 29 -10.08 -16.31 6.50
N ILE A 30 -11.30 -15.78 6.67
CA ILE A 30 -11.65 -14.41 6.25
C ILE A 30 -10.81 -13.38 7.00
N VAL A 31 -10.72 -13.48 8.33
CA VAL A 31 -9.95 -12.52 9.16
C VAL A 31 -8.47 -12.53 8.78
N LEU A 32 -7.86 -13.71 8.68
CA LEU A 32 -6.43 -13.83 8.37
C LEU A 32 -6.12 -13.41 6.93
N THR A 33 -7.00 -13.73 5.98
CA THR A 33 -6.82 -13.34 4.58
C THR A 33 -6.94 -11.83 4.42
N ALA A 34 -7.92 -11.19 5.08
CA ALA A 34 -8.08 -9.73 5.06
C ALA A 34 -6.86 -9.02 5.66
N LEU A 35 -6.35 -9.52 6.79
CA LEU A 35 -5.15 -8.98 7.43
C LEU A 35 -3.90 -9.17 6.55
N GLN A 36 -3.72 -10.35 5.96
CA GLN A 36 -2.60 -10.61 5.07
C GLN A 36 -2.64 -9.72 3.83
N ALA A 37 -3.80 -9.66 3.16
CA ALA A 37 -3.99 -8.86 1.96
C ALA A 37 -3.74 -7.37 2.23
N TYR A 38 -4.22 -6.84 3.36
CA TYR A 38 -3.92 -5.48 3.78
C TYR A 38 -2.42 -5.21 3.89
N ARG A 39 -1.67 -6.14 4.51
CA ARG A 39 -0.22 -6.01 4.71
C ARG A 39 0.60 -6.22 3.44
N ASP A 40 0.14 -7.07 2.54
CA ASP A 40 0.80 -7.33 1.27
C ASP A 40 0.55 -6.17 0.28
N VAL A 41 -0.60 -5.50 0.36
CA VAL A 41 -0.91 -4.36 -0.54
C VAL A 41 -0.28 -3.04 -0.06
N LEU A 42 -0.09 -2.84 1.24
CA LEU A 42 0.43 -1.57 1.79
C LEU A 42 1.78 -1.10 1.18
N PRO A 43 2.80 -1.98 1.00
CA PRO A 43 4.08 -1.60 0.39
C PRO A 43 4.01 -1.15 -1.08
N VAL A 44 2.91 -1.48 -1.78
CA VAL A 44 2.66 -1.01 -3.14
C VAL A 44 2.37 0.49 -3.15
N PHE A 45 1.71 0.98 -2.10
CA PHE A 45 1.36 2.40 -1.95
C PHE A 45 2.48 3.23 -1.29
N ASP A 46 3.40 2.59 -0.57
CA ASP A 46 4.39 3.28 0.28
C ASP A 46 5.82 3.11 -0.26
N ARG A 47 6.05 3.44 -1.54
CA ARG A 47 7.41 3.47 -2.10
C ARG A 47 8.10 4.78 -1.72
N PRO A 48 9.20 4.74 -0.92
CA PRO A 48 10.07 5.91 -0.80
C PRO A 48 10.75 6.17 -2.14
N ASP A 49 10.63 7.39 -2.64
CA ASP A 49 11.42 7.84 -3.79
C ASP A 49 12.88 7.96 -3.33
N SER A 50 13.75 7.07 -3.81
CA SER A 50 15.15 6.97 -3.38
C SER A 50 16.02 8.17 -3.79
N PHE A 51 15.52 9.07 -4.64
CA PHE A 51 16.31 10.12 -5.28
C PHE A 51 16.13 11.50 -4.65
N MET A 52 15.19 11.66 -3.72
CA MET A 52 14.81 12.95 -3.19
C MET A 52 14.94 12.92 -1.67
N ARG A 53 15.50 14.00 -1.13
CA ARG A 53 15.90 14.07 0.27
C ARG A 53 14.69 14.45 1.13
N GLY A 54 14.28 13.55 2.03
CA GLY A 54 13.21 13.81 2.99
C GLY A 54 11.79 13.80 2.44
N ASP A 55 10.87 14.40 3.19
CA ASP A 55 9.49 14.61 2.76
C ASP A 55 9.37 15.96 2.05
N TYR A 56 8.97 15.94 0.78
CA TYR A 56 8.82 17.12 -0.05
C TYR A 56 7.42 17.20 -0.65
N LEU A 57 7.01 18.44 -0.92
CA LEU A 57 5.79 18.81 -1.61
C LEU A 57 6.16 19.66 -2.81
N VAL A 58 5.68 19.28 -3.99
CA VAL A 58 5.75 20.15 -5.16
C VAL A 58 4.43 20.90 -5.22
N LEU A 59 4.49 22.23 -5.25
CA LEU A 59 3.35 23.12 -5.26
C LEU A 59 3.22 23.80 -6.62
N SER A 60 2.01 23.85 -7.14
CA SER A 60 1.60 24.62 -8.33
C SER A 60 0.43 25.55 -7.96
N LYS A 61 0.21 26.60 -8.75
CA LYS A 61 -0.98 27.45 -8.58
C LYS A 61 -2.17 26.84 -9.34
N GLN A 62 -3.36 26.88 -8.73
CA GLN A 62 -4.58 26.51 -9.43
C GLN A 62 -4.80 27.41 -10.65
N VAL A 63 -5.00 26.80 -11.81
CA VAL A 63 -5.35 27.53 -13.03
C VAL A 63 -6.84 27.84 -12.98
N GLY A 64 -7.18 29.07 -12.61
CA GLY A 64 -8.55 29.57 -12.62
C GLY A 64 -9.04 29.97 -14.02
N ALA A 65 -10.34 30.19 -14.15
CA ALA A 65 -10.97 30.60 -15.41
C ALA A 65 -10.40 31.92 -15.99
N LEU A 66 -9.91 32.81 -15.13
CA LEU A 66 -9.26 34.06 -15.53
C LEU A 66 -7.87 33.83 -16.15
N GLN A 67 -7.05 32.93 -15.58
CA GLN A 67 -5.76 32.54 -16.17
C GLN A 67 -5.95 31.80 -17.50
N ALA A 68 -7.02 31.00 -17.65
CA ALA A 68 -7.32 30.30 -18.91
C ALA A 68 -7.62 31.26 -20.09
N ILE A 69 -8.00 32.51 -19.81
CA ILE A 69 -8.29 33.56 -20.81
C ILE A 69 -7.07 34.50 -20.98
N GLY A 70 -5.92 34.20 -20.35
CA GLY A 70 -4.68 34.97 -20.46
C GLY A 70 -4.63 36.23 -19.58
N LEU A 71 -5.59 36.41 -18.67
CA LEU A 71 -5.64 37.53 -17.71
C LEU A 71 -5.22 37.02 -16.32
N GLY A 72 -3.92 36.81 -16.14
CA GLY A 72 -3.29 36.41 -14.88
C GLY A 72 -2.03 35.55 -15.08
N SER A 73 -1.11 35.56 -14.12
CA SER A 73 0.07 34.70 -14.12
C SER A 73 -0.15 33.48 -13.22
N SER A 74 0.21 32.30 -13.71
CA SER A 74 0.29 31.07 -12.89
C SER A 74 1.65 30.91 -12.21
N ASP A 75 2.56 31.86 -12.43
CA ASP A 75 3.91 31.82 -11.90
C ASP A 75 3.98 32.34 -10.47
N PHE A 76 4.90 31.79 -9.69
CA PHE A 76 5.18 32.21 -8.34
C PHE A 76 6.13 33.40 -8.31
N THR A 77 5.82 34.37 -7.44
CA THR A 77 6.67 35.53 -7.21
C THR A 77 7.73 35.25 -6.13
N ALA A 78 8.77 36.07 -6.09
CA ALA A 78 9.80 35.97 -5.05
C ALA A 78 9.23 36.21 -3.64
N GLU A 79 8.20 37.07 -3.53
CA GLU A 79 7.51 37.35 -2.27
C GLU A 79 6.72 36.13 -1.77
N GLU A 80 5.97 35.46 -2.65
CA GLU A 80 5.23 34.25 -2.29
C GLU A 80 6.18 33.12 -1.84
N LEU A 81 7.33 32.99 -2.49
CA LEU A 81 8.35 32.03 -2.10
C LEU A 81 8.97 32.39 -0.73
N ALA A 82 9.14 33.68 -0.41
CA ALA A 82 9.59 34.12 0.90
C ALA A 82 8.53 33.85 1.98
N ASP A 83 7.26 34.13 1.70
CA ASP A 83 6.12 33.83 2.58
C ASP A 83 5.99 32.33 2.88
N LEU A 84 6.20 31.48 1.86
CA LEU A 84 6.23 30.03 2.00
C LEU A 84 7.39 29.57 2.89
N ARG A 85 8.59 30.13 2.70
CA ARG A 85 9.76 29.83 3.56
C ARG A 85 9.56 30.26 5.01
N ALA A 86 8.75 31.29 5.27
CA ALA A 86 8.46 31.76 6.62
C ALA A 86 7.48 30.85 7.38
N GLN A 87 6.85 29.88 6.71
CA GLN A 87 5.88 29.01 7.36
C GLN A 87 6.55 27.98 8.29
N PRO A 88 5.95 27.68 9.45
CA PRO A 88 6.56 26.80 10.47
C PRO A 88 6.62 25.32 10.08
N PHE A 89 5.99 24.92 8.96
CA PHE A 89 6.04 23.56 8.43
C PHE A 89 7.07 23.40 7.30
N VAL A 90 7.67 24.50 6.84
CA VAL A 90 8.63 24.52 5.75
C VAL A 90 10.03 24.55 6.31
N ARG A 91 10.81 23.52 6.00
CA ARG A 91 12.24 23.48 6.31
C ARG A 91 13.03 24.27 5.29
N GLU A 92 12.71 24.04 4.01
CA GLU A 92 13.35 24.70 2.90
C GLU A 92 12.40 24.78 1.70
N ALA A 93 12.51 25.81 0.87
CA ALA A 93 11.77 25.92 -0.37
C ALA A 93 12.68 26.33 -1.54
N GLY A 94 12.49 25.66 -2.67
CA GLY A 94 13.19 25.88 -3.93
C GLY A 94 12.22 26.11 -5.08
N ALA A 95 12.64 26.86 -6.10
CA ALA A 95 11.84 27.07 -7.29
C ALA A 95 12.28 26.09 -8.39
N PHE A 96 11.32 25.59 -9.17
CA PHE A 96 11.63 24.87 -10.40
C PHE A 96 12.03 25.87 -11.49
N THR A 97 13.14 25.61 -12.17
CA THR A 97 13.52 26.42 -13.34
C THR A 97 13.06 25.69 -14.60
N PRO A 98 12.10 26.22 -15.37
CA PRO A 98 11.68 25.60 -16.61
C PRO A 98 12.64 25.88 -17.77
N ALA A 99 12.69 24.94 -18.71
CA ALA A 99 13.34 25.18 -20.00
C ALA A 99 12.53 26.18 -20.84
N ASP A 100 13.20 27.16 -21.43
CA ASP A 100 12.60 28.21 -22.27
C ASP A 100 12.79 27.97 -23.78
N TYR A 101 12.80 26.71 -24.18
CA TYR A 101 13.04 26.30 -25.57
C TYR A 101 12.28 25.03 -25.89
N ARG A 102 12.16 24.72 -27.19
CA ARG A 102 11.40 23.54 -27.64
C ARG A 102 12.27 22.30 -27.51
N ILE A 103 11.71 21.27 -26.87
CA ILE A 103 12.38 19.98 -26.69
C ILE A 103 11.52 18.90 -27.34
N LYS A 104 12.11 18.11 -28.23
CA LYS A 104 11.50 16.93 -28.82
C LYS A 104 12.25 15.70 -28.34
N GLY A 105 11.55 14.80 -27.66
CA GLY A 105 12.07 13.51 -27.24
C GLY A 105 11.74 12.43 -28.25
N THR A 106 12.72 11.61 -28.57
CA THR A 106 12.60 10.45 -29.44
C THR A 106 13.08 9.21 -28.69
N VAL A 107 12.22 8.21 -28.56
CA VAL A 107 12.58 6.88 -28.04
C VAL A 107 12.39 5.87 -29.16
N GLY A 108 13.47 5.22 -29.55
CA GLY A 108 13.42 4.03 -30.42
C GLY A 108 13.43 2.77 -29.58
N MET A 109 12.41 1.92 -29.70
CA MET A 109 12.40 0.61 -29.03
C MET A 109 11.67 -0.44 -29.86
N GLY A 110 12.33 -1.57 -30.14
CA GLY A 110 11.71 -2.70 -30.83
C GLY A 110 11.24 -2.40 -32.27
N GLY A 111 11.91 -1.48 -32.97
CA GLY A 111 11.54 -1.07 -34.33
C GLY A 111 10.45 0.00 -34.42
N VAL A 112 9.93 0.47 -33.29
CA VAL A 112 8.99 1.60 -33.22
C VAL A 112 9.70 2.83 -32.66
N GLU A 113 9.55 3.95 -33.35
CA GLU A 113 10.08 5.25 -32.94
C GLU A 113 8.93 6.11 -32.40
N LEU A 114 8.97 6.41 -31.10
CA LEU A 114 8.05 7.33 -30.46
C LEU A 114 8.69 8.72 -30.38
N SER A 115 8.12 9.69 -31.06
CA SER A 115 8.55 11.10 -31.01
C SER A 115 7.46 11.94 -30.33
N THR A 116 7.82 12.73 -29.32
CA THR A 116 6.89 13.64 -28.64
C THR A 116 7.58 14.93 -28.20
N TYR A 117 6.80 15.98 -27.93
CA TYR A 117 7.32 17.16 -27.26
C TYR A 117 7.47 16.90 -25.76
N LEU A 118 8.60 17.31 -25.22
CA LEU A 118 8.94 17.19 -23.81
C LEU A 118 9.14 18.57 -23.20
N PHE A 119 9.10 18.61 -21.89
CA PHE A 119 9.46 19.78 -21.09
C PHE A 119 10.48 19.34 -20.05
N PHE A 120 11.51 20.14 -19.85
CA PHE A 120 12.51 19.94 -18.82
C PHE A 120 12.36 21.00 -17.75
N GLU A 121 12.62 20.58 -16.52
CA GLU A 121 12.79 21.47 -15.39
C GLU A 121 14.00 21.08 -14.56
N SER A 122 14.57 22.04 -13.85
CA SER A 122 15.61 21.77 -12.85
C SER A 122 15.08 22.12 -11.46
N VAL A 123 15.60 21.39 -10.49
CA VAL A 123 15.44 21.65 -9.07
C VAL A 123 16.84 21.87 -8.49
N PRO A 124 17.01 22.77 -7.50
CA PRO A 124 18.30 22.95 -6.85
C PRO A 124 18.83 21.63 -6.28
N ASP A 125 20.11 21.33 -6.52
CA ASP A 125 20.71 20.02 -6.22
C ASP A 125 20.58 19.58 -4.75
N ARG A 126 20.40 20.52 -3.81
CA ARG A 126 20.17 20.25 -2.38
C ARG A 126 18.94 19.39 -2.07
N PHE A 127 17.92 19.42 -2.93
CA PHE A 127 16.69 18.63 -2.77
C PHE A 127 16.85 17.19 -3.32
N LEU A 128 17.94 16.93 -4.04
CA LEU A 128 18.23 15.65 -4.64
C LEU A 128 19.23 14.87 -3.78
N ASP A 129 18.92 13.60 -3.51
CA ASP A 129 19.80 12.65 -2.81
C ASP A 129 20.42 11.67 -3.83
N VAL A 130 20.97 12.22 -4.92
CA VAL A 130 21.71 11.45 -5.93
C VAL A 130 23.19 11.67 -5.71
N GLY A 131 23.98 10.59 -5.70
CA GLY A 131 25.43 10.70 -5.68
C GLY A 131 25.92 11.57 -6.84
N ALA A 132 26.73 12.58 -6.53
CA ALA A 132 27.20 13.60 -7.47
C ALA A 132 27.82 12.99 -8.75
N GLU A 133 28.40 11.80 -8.67
CA GLU A 133 29.00 11.09 -9.81
C GLU A 133 27.99 10.76 -10.94
N ASN A 134 26.72 10.56 -10.60
CA ASN A 134 25.68 10.21 -11.58
C ASN A 134 24.83 11.41 -12.03
N TRP A 135 24.89 12.52 -11.30
CA TRP A 135 24.07 13.73 -11.48
C TRP A 135 24.96 14.97 -11.64
N ASP A 136 25.91 14.91 -12.56
CA ASP A 136 26.75 16.04 -12.96
C ASP A 136 26.60 16.29 -14.45
N TYR A 137 26.69 17.57 -14.84
CA TYR A 137 26.65 18.00 -16.24
C TYR A 137 27.68 19.08 -16.49
N LYS A 138 28.50 18.90 -17.53
CA LYS A 138 29.45 19.91 -18.00
C LYS A 138 28.89 20.59 -19.23
N ALA A 139 29.00 21.92 -19.25
CA ALA A 139 28.52 22.74 -20.36
C ALA A 139 29.09 22.27 -21.70
N GLY A 140 28.21 21.93 -22.64
CA GLY A 140 28.57 21.43 -23.96
C GLY A 140 28.59 19.92 -24.10
N ASP A 141 28.44 19.16 -23.01
CA ASP A 141 28.28 17.71 -23.10
C ASP A 141 26.97 17.35 -23.81
N ARG A 142 27.02 16.30 -24.63
CA ARG A 142 25.86 15.78 -25.35
C ARG A 142 25.07 14.73 -24.57
N ASP A 143 25.65 14.17 -23.52
CA ASP A 143 24.99 13.23 -22.62
C ASP A 143 24.46 13.97 -21.38
N ILE A 144 23.15 13.94 -21.17
CA ILE A 144 22.47 14.65 -20.08
C ILE A 144 21.88 13.61 -19.14
N PRO A 145 22.23 13.59 -17.85
CA PRO A 145 21.52 12.75 -16.88
C PRO A 145 20.10 13.30 -16.67
N ILE A 146 19.10 12.44 -16.74
CA ILE A 146 17.69 12.82 -16.58
C ILE A 146 17.00 11.91 -15.57
N ILE A 147 16.11 12.49 -14.76
CA ILE A 147 15.14 11.73 -13.96
C ILE A 147 13.79 11.93 -14.60
N ILE A 148 13.09 10.82 -14.87
CA ILE A 148 11.79 10.86 -15.54
C ILE A 148 10.67 10.36 -14.61
N PRO A 149 9.43 10.80 -14.78
CA PRO A 149 8.30 10.28 -14.02
C PRO A 149 8.07 8.80 -14.31
N ARG A 150 7.80 8.00 -13.29
CA ARG A 150 7.42 6.58 -13.45
C ARG A 150 6.19 6.40 -14.34
N ASN A 151 5.32 7.40 -14.38
CA ASN A 151 4.12 7.36 -15.21
C ASN A 151 4.46 7.13 -16.70
N TYR A 152 5.61 7.58 -17.22
CA TYR A 152 6.02 7.29 -18.60
C TYR A 152 6.26 5.80 -18.85
N LEU A 153 6.89 5.11 -17.88
CA LEU A 153 7.06 3.65 -17.94
C LEU A 153 5.71 2.93 -17.90
N ASN A 154 4.79 3.40 -17.06
CA ASN A 154 3.45 2.82 -16.96
C ASN A 154 2.64 3.03 -18.25
N LEU A 155 2.69 4.22 -18.84
CA LEU A 155 2.06 4.53 -20.12
C LEU A 155 2.61 3.62 -21.24
N TYR A 156 3.92 3.38 -21.26
CA TYR A 156 4.51 2.40 -22.17
C TYR A 156 3.97 1.00 -21.89
N ASN A 157 4.12 0.47 -20.67
CA ASN A 157 3.81 -0.94 -20.36
C ASN A 157 2.32 -1.29 -20.47
N TYR A 158 1.43 -0.39 -20.03
CA TYR A 158 0.00 -0.66 -19.93
C TYR A 158 -0.80 0.02 -21.04
N GLY A 159 -0.38 1.20 -21.51
CA GLY A 159 -1.06 1.94 -22.57
C GLY A 159 -0.63 1.52 -23.98
N PHE A 160 0.67 1.35 -24.20
CA PHE A 160 1.22 1.12 -25.54
C PHE A 160 1.61 -0.34 -25.80
N ALA A 161 2.46 -0.92 -24.96
CA ALA A 161 3.03 -2.24 -25.19
C ALA A 161 1.95 -3.32 -25.28
N ARG A 162 1.01 -3.30 -24.34
CA ARG A 162 -0.14 -4.23 -24.35
C ARG A 162 -1.02 -4.09 -25.59
N SER A 163 -1.27 -2.86 -26.06
CA SER A 163 -2.15 -2.61 -27.22
C SER A 163 -1.47 -2.93 -28.56
N GLN A 164 -0.14 -2.83 -28.61
CA GLN A 164 0.67 -3.10 -29.80
C GLN A 164 1.30 -4.51 -29.80
N GLY A 165 1.00 -5.35 -28.80
CA GLY A 165 1.58 -6.69 -28.68
C GLY A 165 3.09 -6.70 -28.40
N LEU A 166 3.64 -5.57 -27.92
CA LEU A 166 5.05 -5.46 -27.55
C LEU A 166 5.28 -5.98 -26.12
N PRO A 167 6.49 -6.49 -25.81
CA PRO A 167 6.82 -6.94 -24.46
C PRO A 167 6.84 -5.76 -23.49
N GLN A 168 6.36 -6.01 -22.27
CA GLN A 168 6.50 -5.07 -21.17
C GLN A 168 7.97 -5.05 -20.72
N ILE A 169 8.43 -3.88 -20.28
CA ILE A 169 9.81 -3.66 -19.86
C ILE A 169 9.88 -3.35 -18.37
N SER A 170 10.97 -3.83 -17.78
CA SER A 170 11.32 -3.53 -16.40
C SER A 170 11.84 -2.10 -16.24
N GLU A 171 11.78 -1.58 -15.02
CA GLU A 171 12.43 -0.37 -14.58
C GLU A 171 13.93 -0.42 -14.88
N GLY A 172 14.59 -1.54 -14.59
CA GLY A 172 16.02 -1.72 -14.84
C GLY A 172 16.39 -1.77 -16.32
N ILE A 173 15.50 -2.27 -17.19
CA ILE A 173 15.68 -2.16 -18.65
C ILE A 173 15.44 -0.72 -19.09
N PHE A 174 14.36 -0.08 -18.61
CA PHE A 174 14.00 1.28 -19.00
C PHE A 174 15.08 2.31 -18.63
N ARG A 175 15.74 2.17 -17.46
CA ARG A 175 16.89 3.02 -17.08
C ARG A 175 18.08 2.90 -18.02
N ARG A 176 18.24 1.78 -18.73
CA ARG A 176 19.33 1.57 -19.71
C ARG A 176 18.98 2.12 -21.10
N VAL A 177 17.73 2.49 -21.33
CA VAL A 177 17.29 3.09 -22.59
C VAL A 177 17.78 4.52 -22.62
N SER A 178 18.39 4.93 -23.73
CA SER A 178 18.74 6.33 -23.94
C SER A 178 17.64 7.03 -24.72
N LEU A 179 17.21 8.18 -24.22
CA LEU A 179 16.27 9.07 -24.88
C LEU A 179 17.04 9.96 -25.88
N GLY A 180 16.68 9.96 -27.15
CA GLY A 180 17.14 10.98 -28.08
C GLY A 180 16.44 12.30 -27.74
N ILE A 181 17.19 13.37 -27.54
CA ILE A 181 16.64 14.68 -27.19
C ILE A 181 17.07 15.66 -28.28
N GLU A 182 16.10 16.25 -28.96
CA GLU A 182 16.36 17.34 -29.89
C GLU A 182 15.92 18.66 -29.24
N ILE A 183 16.85 19.59 -29.14
CA ILE A 183 16.63 20.92 -28.59
C ILE A 183 16.64 21.92 -29.74
N ALA A 184 15.61 22.76 -29.80
CA ALA A 184 15.48 23.81 -30.78
C ALA A 184 15.05 25.13 -30.11
N GLY A 185 15.82 26.19 -30.33
CA GLY A 185 15.57 27.50 -29.75
C GLY A 185 16.62 28.52 -30.21
N ASN A 186 16.24 29.80 -30.24
CA ASN A 186 17.12 30.90 -30.66
C ASN A 186 17.86 30.67 -32.00
N GLY A 187 17.19 30.06 -32.99
CA GLY A 187 17.79 29.74 -34.31
C GLY A 187 18.76 28.55 -34.32
N HIS A 188 19.05 27.95 -33.17
CA HIS A 188 19.89 26.77 -33.03
C HIS A 188 19.05 25.50 -32.91
N ARG A 189 19.56 24.40 -33.48
CA ARG A 189 18.99 23.05 -33.34
C ARG A 189 20.12 22.06 -33.11
N GLU A 190 20.07 21.38 -31.97
CA GLU A 190 21.12 20.44 -31.56
C GLU A 190 20.49 19.15 -31.01
N GLN A 191 21.19 18.03 -31.18
CA GLN A 191 20.78 16.72 -30.69
C GLN A 191 21.65 16.30 -29.51
N PHE A 192 20.98 15.83 -28.46
CA PHE A 192 21.51 15.36 -27.20
C PHE A 192 21.00 13.96 -26.92
N ARG A 193 21.65 13.29 -25.98
CA ARG A 193 21.29 11.97 -25.48
C ARG A 193 20.95 12.07 -24.00
N GLY A 194 19.70 11.76 -23.66
CA GLY A 194 19.21 11.68 -22.30
C GLY A 194 19.51 10.32 -21.70
N ARG A 195 20.36 10.30 -20.66
CA ARG A 195 20.67 9.11 -19.87
C ARG A 195 19.76 9.07 -18.65
N ILE A 196 18.87 8.08 -18.59
CA ILE A 196 17.92 7.94 -17.49
C ILE A 196 18.66 7.42 -16.26
N VAL A 197 18.88 8.29 -15.26
CA VAL A 197 19.57 7.89 -14.01
C VAL A 197 18.60 7.37 -12.96
N GLY A 198 17.32 7.74 -13.06
CA GLY A 198 16.32 7.43 -12.06
C GLY A 198 14.90 7.68 -12.52
N LEU A 199 13.95 7.14 -11.75
CA LEU A 199 12.52 7.33 -11.91
C LEU A 199 11.93 7.85 -10.60
N SER A 200 11.06 8.85 -10.68
CA SER A 200 10.34 9.40 -9.52
C SER A 200 8.84 9.15 -9.63
N ASN A 201 8.19 8.92 -8.49
CA ASN A 201 6.73 8.82 -8.38
C ASN A 201 6.07 10.14 -8.00
N ARG A 202 6.84 11.03 -7.36
CA ARG A 202 6.32 12.29 -6.79
C ARG A 202 6.51 13.50 -7.73
N LEU A 203 7.17 13.30 -8.87
CA LEU A 203 7.41 14.35 -9.85
C LEU A 203 6.72 14.00 -11.17
N ASN A 204 5.96 14.96 -11.71
CA ASN A 204 5.27 14.84 -13.00
C ASN A 204 6.04 15.51 -14.15
N THR A 205 7.34 15.73 -13.98
CA THR A 205 8.21 16.39 -14.94
C THR A 205 9.53 15.65 -15.14
N ILE A 206 10.19 15.90 -16.27
CA ILE A 206 11.53 15.39 -16.53
C ILE A 206 12.53 16.37 -15.90
N LEU A 207 13.23 15.89 -14.88
CA LEU A 207 14.27 16.66 -14.22
C LEU A 207 15.60 16.53 -14.95
N VAL A 208 16.30 17.65 -15.02
CA VAL A 208 17.67 17.77 -15.51
C VAL A 208 18.53 18.54 -14.50
N PRO A 209 19.87 18.39 -14.51
CA PRO A 209 20.75 19.14 -13.64
C PRO A 209 20.58 20.65 -13.80
N ASP A 210 20.71 21.36 -12.68
CA ASP A 210 20.57 22.81 -12.65
C ASP A 210 21.64 23.53 -13.51
N ALA A 211 22.85 22.96 -13.58
CA ALA A 211 23.89 23.42 -14.48
C ALA A 211 23.49 23.33 -15.96
N PHE A 212 22.81 22.26 -16.36
CA PHE A 212 22.35 22.06 -17.73
C PHE A 212 21.30 23.11 -18.11
N ILE A 213 20.26 23.28 -17.30
CA ILE A 213 19.15 24.18 -17.65
C ILE A 213 19.58 25.65 -17.70
N ARG A 214 20.49 26.07 -16.82
CA ARG A 214 21.04 27.43 -16.89
C ARG A 214 21.83 27.66 -18.17
N TRP A 215 22.68 26.70 -18.54
CA TRP A 215 23.47 26.78 -19.78
C TRP A 215 22.57 26.76 -21.02
N SER A 216 21.61 25.85 -21.09
CA SER A 216 20.73 25.67 -22.25
C SER A 216 19.74 26.83 -22.38
N ASN A 217 19.19 27.37 -21.28
CA ASN A 217 18.35 28.57 -21.33
C ASN A 217 19.14 29.79 -21.83
N GLY A 218 20.41 29.93 -21.45
CA GLY A 218 21.27 31.00 -21.98
C GLY A 218 21.58 30.86 -23.49
N ARG A 219 21.65 29.62 -24.00
CA ARG A 219 22.00 29.35 -25.41
C ARG A 219 20.78 29.32 -26.34
N PHE A 220 19.73 28.63 -25.94
CA PHE A 220 18.54 28.32 -26.76
C PHE A 220 17.29 29.10 -26.34
N GLY A 221 17.27 29.66 -25.13
CA GLY A 221 16.12 30.39 -24.60
C GLY A 221 15.94 31.77 -25.22
N SER A 222 14.83 32.44 -24.85
CA SER A 222 14.47 33.77 -25.35
C SER A 222 15.18 34.93 -24.63
N GLY A 223 16.02 34.63 -23.63
CA GLY A 223 16.76 35.61 -22.84
C GLY A 223 15.96 36.26 -21.69
N ALA A 224 14.65 36.00 -21.59
CA ALA A 224 13.83 36.44 -20.48
C ALA A 224 13.82 35.38 -19.36
N ALA A 225 14.16 35.78 -18.14
CA ALA A 225 14.03 34.91 -16.97
C ALA A 225 12.54 34.66 -16.70
N LYS A 226 12.06 33.44 -17.02
CA LYS A 226 10.70 33.03 -16.70
C LYS A 226 10.55 32.83 -15.20
N GLN A 227 9.43 33.30 -14.66
CA GLN A 227 9.09 33.01 -13.27
C GLN A 227 8.74 31.52 -13.12
N PRO A 228 9.00 30.93 -11.95
CA PRO A 228 8.75 29.51 -11.72
C PRO A 228 7.26 29.24 -11.60
N ALA A 229 6.71 28.36 -12.44
CA ALA A 229 5.32 27.90 -12.32
C ALA A 229 5.12 26.90 -11.16
N ARG A 230 6.22 26.34 -10.63
CA ARG A 230 6.22 25.32 -9.59
C ARG A 230 7.29 25.57 -8.54
N ILE A 231 7.01 25.19 -7.31
CA ILE A 231 7.92 25.29 -6.15
C ILE A 231 8.05 23.91 -5.51
N ILE A 232 9.24 23.53 -5.09
CA ILE A 232 9.46 22.40 -4.20
C ILE A 232 9.64 22.89 -2.76
N VAL A 233 9.03 22.20 -1.81
CA VAL A 233 9.06 22.52 -0.40
C VAL A 233 9.44 21.27 0.37
N GLU A 234 10.55 21.31 1.11
CA GLU A 234 10.90 20.28 2.10
C GLU A 234 10.14 20.57 3.40
N THR A 235 9.44 19.57 3.91
CA THR A 235 8.62 19.69 5.12
C THR A 235 9.20 18.89 6.28
N ASP A 236 9.25 19.50 7.46
CA ASP A 236 9.73 18.83 8.69
C ASP A 236 8.76 17.78 9.24
N ARG A 237 7.51 17.80 8.77
CA ARG A 237 6.43 16.92 9.23
C ARG A 237 5.62 16.43 8.04
N PRO A 238 4.96 15.25 8.17
CA PRO A 238 3.97 14.81 7.19
C PRO A 238 2.91 15.89 6.95
N VAL A 239 2.30 15.89 5.76
CA VAL A 239 1.24 16.85 5.41
C VAL A 239 0.04 16.68 6.34
N ASP A 240 -0.07 17.60 7.30
CA ASP A 240 -1.19 17.66 8.24
C ASP A 240 -2.33 18.54 7.70
N ALA A 241 -3.52 18.42 8.30
CA ALA A 241 -4.70 19.20 7.90
C ALA A 241 -4.45 20.72 7.86
N ALA A 242 -3.61 21.25 8.76
CA ALA A 242 -3.22 22.65 8.78
C ALA A 242 -2.44 23.09 7.53
N VAL A 243 -1.57 22.21 6.99
CA VAL A 243 -0.84 22.47 5.74
C VAL A 243 -1.83 22.49 4.58
N THR A 244 -2.75 21.53 4.53
CA THR A 244 -3.79 21.47 3.49
C THR A 244 -4.70 22.71 3.51
N ASP A 245 -5.11 23.17 4.69
CA ASP A 245 -5.94 24.36 4.82
C ASP A 245 -5.19 25.63 4.39
N TYR A 246 -3.89 25.73 4.70
CA TYR A 246 -3.05 26.81 4.22
C TYR A 246 -2.95 26.83 2.69
N LEU A 247 -2.65 25.68 2.09
CA LEU A 247 -2.56 25.53 0.63
C LEU A 247 -3.88 25.88 -0.04
N ALA A 248 -5.01 25.39 0.49
CA ALA A 248 -6.34 25.68 -0.03
C ALA A 248 -6.69 27.18 0.06
N ARG A 249 -6.35 27.85 1.18
CA ARG A 249 -6.56 29.30 1.33
C ARG A 249 -5.74 30.13 0.35
N LYS A 250 -4.53 29.67 0.03
CA LYS A 250 -3.62 30.34 -0.92
C LYS A 250 -3.86 29.93 -2.39
N GLY A 251 -4.74 28.96 -2.65
CA GLY A 251 -5.01 28.45 -4.00
C GLY A 251 -3.86 27.63 -4.58
N TYR A 252 -3.06 26.99 -3.73
CA TYR A 252 -1.95 26.14 -4.13
C TYR A 252 -2.39 24.67 -4.18
N GLU A 253 -2.00 23.98 -5.24
CA GLU A 253 -2.16 22.53 -5.41
C GLU A 253 -0.83 21.83 -5.15
N ALA A 254 -0.87 20.70 -4.43
CA ALA A 254 0.29 19.85 -4.25
C ALA A 254 0.29 18.76 -5.34
N GLU A 255 1.34 18.73 -6.18
CA GLU A 255 1.56 17.67 -7.16
C GLU A 255 1.93 16.35 -6.48
N GLY A 256 1.44 15.25 -7.06
CA GLY A 256 1.62 13.92 -6.49
C GLY A 256 0.85 13.76 -5.19
N ASP A 257 -0.37 14.32 -5.13
CA ASP A 257 -1.20 14.37 -3.93
C ASP A 257 -1.26 13.00 -3.24
N ARG A 258 -0.42 12.84 -2.20
CA ARG A 258 -0.42 11.70 -1.28
C ARG A 258 -1.79 11.53 -0.63
N ARG A 259 -2.71 12.47 -0.80
CA ARG A 259 -4.11 12.33 -0.45
C ARG A 259 -4.80 11.24 -1.24
N ASP A 260 -4.47 10.98 -2.51
CA ASP A 260 -5.06 9.87 -3.27
C ASP A 260 -4.50 8.52 -2.83
N ASP A 261 -3.18 8.40 -2.66
CA ASP A 261 -2.55 7.19 -2.13
C ASP A 261 -2.96 6.94 -0.66
N GLY A 262 -3.00 7.99 0.16
CA GLY A 262 -3.44 7.96 1.54
C GLY A 262 -4.94 7.71 1.69
N ARG A 263 -5.76 8.17 0.74
CA ARG A 263 -7.21 7.89 0.68
C ARG A 263 -7.45 6.46 0.20
N ALA A 264 -6.71 5.96 -0.78
CA ALA A 264 -6.75 4.57 -1.22
C ALA A 264 -6.31 3.62 -0.11
N ALA A 265 -5.19 3.92 0.58
CA ALA A 265 -4.75 3.17 1.75
C ALA A 265 -5.76 3.24 2.91
N ARG A 266 -6.41 4.39 3.11
CA ARG A 266 -7.48 4.55 4.11
C ARG A 266 -8.74 3.76 3.73
N PHE A 267 -9.16 3.79 2.47
CA PHE A 267 -10.28 2.99 1.98
C PHE A 267 -9.97 1.50 2.09
N LEU A 268 -8.76 1.08 1.74
CA LEU A 268 -8.30 -0.29 1.93
C LEU A 268 -8.31 -0.68 3.41
N ARG A 269 -7.87 0.21 4.31
CA ARG A 269 -7.93 -0.02 5.77
C ARG A 269 -9.37 -0.19 6.26
N ILE A 270 -10.30 0.64 5.79
CA ILE A 270 -11.72 0.56 6.15
C ILE A 270 -12.34 -0.72 5.58
N ALA A 271 -12.07 -1.05 4.31
CA ALA A 271 -12.58 -2.24 3.66
C ALA A 271 -12.03 -3.52 4.30
N ALA A 272 -10.71 -3.60 4.51
CA ALA A 272 -10.06 -4.72 5.19
C ALA A 272 -10.54 -4.85 6.63
N GLY A 273 -10.70 -3.73 7.35
CA GLY A 273 -11.30 -3.69 8.68
C GLY A 273 -12.74 -4.19 8.70
N GLY A 274 -13.55 -3.81 7.71
CA GLY A 274 -14.92 -4.27 7.53
C GLY A 274 -15.00 -5.77 7.29
N VAL A 275 -14.20 -6.29 6.34
CA VAL A 275 -14.12 -7.73 6.05
C VAL A 275 -13.62 -8.52 7.27
N ALA A 276 -12.59 -8.03 7.97
CA ALA A 276 -12.12 -8.64 9.21
C ALA A 276 -13.19 -8.61 10.31
N GLY A 277 -13.96 -7.52 10.43
CA GLY A 277 -15.09 -7.42 11.35
C GLY A 277 -16.17 -8.46 11.07
N VAL A 278 -16.56 -8.63 9.80
CA VAL A 278 -17.50 -9.67 9.38
C VAL A 278 -16.97 -11.07 9.73
N GLY A 279 -15.70 -11.34 9.43
CA GLY A 279 -15.05 -12.62 9.79
C GLY A 279 -15.07 -12.88 11.30
N LEU A 280 -14.85 -11.86 12.12
CA LEU A 280 -14.90 -11.95 13.58
C LEU A 280 -16.32 -12.25 14.08
N VAL A 281 -17.35 -11.66 13.47
CA VAL A 281 -18.76 -11.99 13.76
C VAL A 281 -19.07 -13.45 13.43
N PHE A 282 -18.60 -13.97 12.29
CA PHE A 282 -18.75 -15.38 11.94
C PHE A 282 -18.05 -16.31 12.94
N SER A 283 -16.84 -15.96 13.39
CA SER A 283 -16.13 -16.70 14.43
C SER A 283 -16.89 -16.66 15.77
N ALA A 284 -17.46 -15.51 16.15
CA ALA A 284 -18.26 -15.36 17.36
C ALA A 284 -19.61 -16.11 17.29
N MET A 285 -20.29 -16.08 16.14
CA MET A 285 -21.50 -16.88 15.89
C MET A 285 -21.19 -18.37 15.96
N SER A 286 -20.09 -18.81 15.35
CA SER A 286 -19.63 -20.20 15.43
C SER A 286 -19.40 -20.63 16.89
N PHE A 287 -18.76 -19.76 17.69
CA PHE A 287 -18.60 -19.96 19.12
C PHE A 287 -19.95 -20.04 19.87
N TYR A 288 -20.89 -19.13 19.60
CA TYR A 288 -22.20 -19.12 20.25
C TYR A 288 -22.99 -20.40 19.95
N ILE A 289 -22.98 -20.84 18.69
CA ILE A 289 -23.63 -22.08 18.25
C ILE A 289 -22.98 -23.31 18.91
N LEU A 290 -21.66 -23.33 19.05
CA LEU A 290 -20.95 -24.38 19.79
C LEU A 290 -21.39 -24.42 21.25
N MET A 291 -21.44 -23.27 21.91
CA MET A 291 -21.89 -23.17 23.30
C MET A 291 -23.33 -23.66 23.46
N LEU A 292 -24.22 -23.28 22.54
CA LEU A 292 -25.62 -23.72 22.52
C LEU A 292 -25.73 -25.23 22.29
N SER A 293 -24.95 -25.80 21.37
CA SER A 293 -24.92 -27.24 21.11
C SER A 293 -24.45 -28.02 22.35
N ILE A 294 -23.38 -27.58 23.01
CA ILE A 294 -22.94 -28.16 24.29
C ILE A 294 -24.04 -28.06 25.35
N PHE A 295 -24.73 -26.91 25.44
CA PHE A 295 -25.81 -26.72 26.40
C PHE A 295 -27.02 -27.64 26.13
N LEU A 296 -27.45 -27.77 24.87
CA LEU A 296 -28.51 -28.69 24.47
C LEU A 296 -28.12 -30.15 24.72
N LEU A 297 -26.85 -30.53 24.48
CA LEU A 297 -26.35 -31.86 24.80
C LEU A 297 -26.35 -32.13 26.31
N LEU A 298 -26.05 -31.11 27.11
CA LEU A 298 -26.11 -31.19 28.57
C LEU A 298 -27.55 -31.36 29.05
N GLN A 299 -28.48 -30.57 28.48
CA GLN A 299 -29.88 -30.53 28.88
C GLN A 299 -30.65 -31.79 28.42
N LYS A 300 -30.36 -32.30 27.21
CA LYS A 300 -31.00 -33.51 26.64
C LYS A 300 -30.51 -34.82 27.27
N ASN A 301 -29.36 -34.81 27.95
CA ASN A 301 -28.83 -35.96 28.70
C ASN A 301 -28.99 -35.86 30.23
N SER A 302 -29.78 -34.90 30.73
CA SER A 302 -30.01 -34.72 32.17
C SER A 302 -30.49 -36.01 32.87
N GLY A 303 -31.32 -36.83 32.19
CA GLY A 303 -31.79 -38.11 32.76
C GLY A 303 -30.77 -39.25 32.79
N LYS A 304 -29.68 -39.20 32.00
CA LYS A 304 -28.63 -40.25 31.99
C LYS A 304 -27.38 -39.87 32.80
N MET A 305 -27.16 -38.58 33.04
CA MET A 305 -26.11 -38.13 33.95
C MET A 305 -26.44 -38.46 35.41
N GLU A 306 -27.71 -38.50 35.77
CA GLU A 306 -28.16 -38.89 37.12
C GLU A 306 -27.80 -40.35 37.45
N ASN A 307 -28.01 -41.28 36.51
CA ASN A 307 -27.63 -42.70 36.67
C ASN A 307 -26.11 -42.95 36.69
N LEU A 308 -25.31 -42.11 36.02
CA LEU A 308 -23.84 -42.24 36.00
C LEU A 308 -23.16 -41.58 37.22
N LEU A 309 -23.79 -40.59 37.84
CA LEU A 309 -23.33 -39.97 39.09
C LEU A 309 -23.63 -40.84 40.31
N LEU A 310 -24.70 -41.65 40.28
CA LEU A 310 -25.00 -42.68 41.29
C LEU A 310 -23.92 -43.78 41.39
N LEU A 311 -23.02 -43.87 40.40
CA LEU A 311 -21.89 -44.80 40.35
C LEU A 311 -20.55 -44.21 40.88
N GLY A 312 -20.56 -43.01 41.49
CA GLY A 312 -19.41 -42.49 42.24
C GLY A 312 -18.27 -41.88 41.40
N TYR A 313 -18.53 -41.44 40.17
CA TYR A 313 -17.51 -40.81 39.34
C TYR A 313 -17.38 -39.29 39.60
N ALA A 314 -16.15 -38.84 39.91
CA ALA A 314 -15.84 -37.44 40.20
C ALA A 314 -16.08 -36.52 38.96
N PRO A 315 -16.83 -35.40 39.11
CA PRO A 315 -17.22 -34.50 38.01
C PRO A 315 -16.05 -33.86 37.24
N SER A 316 -14.84 -33.83 37.83
CA SER A 316 -13.65 -33.17 37.29
C SER A 316 -12.93 -33.95 36.19
N ARG A 317 -13.15 -35.27 36.05
CA ARG A 317 -12.51 -36.10 34.99
C ARG A 317 -13.27 -36.14 33.66
N VAL A 318 -14.52 -35.67 33.63
CA VAL A 318 -15.36 -35.68 32.42
C VAL A 318 -15.11 -34.47 31.51
N ALA A 319 -14.62 -33.35 32.05
CA ALA A 319 -14.39 -32.11 31.31
C ALA A 319 -13.06 -32.05 30.52
N ARG A 320 -12.02 -32.79 30.94
CA ARG A 320 -10.70 -32.82 30.28
C ARG A 320 -10.72 -33.32 28.83
N PRO A 321 -11.38 -34.45 28.48
CA PRO A 321 -11.44 -34.91 27.09
C PRO A 321 -12.23 -33.96 26.19
N TYR A 322 -13.22 -33.24 26.72
CA TYR A 322 -13.94 -32.19 25.99
C TYR A 322 -13.03 -30.99 25.66
N GLN A 323 -12.24 -30.52 26.63
CA GLN A 323 -11.27 -29.44 26.42
C GLN A 323 -10.21 -29.82 25.38
N LEU A 324 -9.70 -31.05 25.42
CA LEU A 324 -8.71 -31.56 24.45
C LEU A 324 -9.30 -31.71 23.04
N LEU A 325 -10.56 -32.14 22.90
CA LEU A 325 -11.23 -32.24 21.61
C LEU A 325 -11.46 -30.85 20.99
N THR A 326 -11.94 -29.88 21.78
CA THR A 326 -12.13 -28.50 21.30
C THR A 326 -10.80 -27.84 20.93
N LEU A 327 -9.74 -28.08 21.71
CA LEU A 327 -8.39 -27.59 21.39
C LEU A 327 -7.88 -28.18 20.07
N GLY A 328 -8.00 -29.50 19.89
CA GLY A 328 -7.57 -30.17 18.65
C GLY A 328 -8.36 -29.71 17.43
N LEU A 329 -9.67 -29.46 17.58
CA LEU A 329 -10.50 -28.94 16.50
C LEU A 329 -10.12 -27.50 16.12
N ASN A 330 -9.90 -26.63 17.10
CA ASN A 330 -9.42 -25.26 16.85
C ASN A 330 -8.03 -25.24 16.22
N LEU A 331 -7.14 -26.16 16.61
CA LEU A 331 -5.82 -26.29 16.01
C LEU A 331 -5.92 -26.77 14.55
N GLY A 332 -6.80 -27.73 14.27
CA GLY A 332 -7.09 -28.16 12.89
C GLY A 332 -7.66 -27.02 12.05
N VAL A 333 -8.59 -26.25 12.59
CA VAL A 333 -9.16 -25.06 11.95
C VAL A 333 -8.08 -24.02 11.67
N LEU A 334 -7.16 -23.78 12.60
CA LEU A 334 -6.01 -22.88 12.41
C LEU A 334 -5.14 -23.35 11.24
N CYS A 335 -4.75 -24.63 11.22
CA CYS A 335 -3.90 -25.17 10.14
C CYS A 335 -4.56 -25.03 8.76
N VAL A 336 -5.85 -25.35 8.66
CA VAL A 336 -6.56 -25.25 7.38
C VAL A 336 -6.77 -23.78 6.97
N ALA A 337 -7.04 -22.88 7.93
CA ALA A 337 -7.15 -21.45 7.66
C ALA A 337 -5.81 -20.87 7.17
N LEU A 338 -4.67 -21.27 7.76
CA LEU A 338 -3.34 -20.86 7.31
C LEU A 338 -3.02 -21.39 5.91
N LEU A 339 -3.41 -22.63 5.60
CA LEU A 339 -3.26 -23.21 4.28
C LEU A 339 -4.12 -22.48 3.24
N ALA A 340 -5.36 -22.11 3.58
CA ALA A 340 -6.23 -21.31 2.73
C ALA A 340 -5.63 -19.91 2.46
N VAL A 341 -5.11 -19.23 3.49
CA VAL A 341 -4.41 -17.94 3.33
C VAL A 341 -3.20 -18.08 2.42
N TRP A 342 -2.43 -19.16 2.56
CA TRP A 342 -1.27 -19.42 1.71
C TRP A 342 -1.67 -19.67 0.24
N LEU A 343 -2.74 -20.42 -0.02
CA LEU A 343 -3.26 -20.65 -1.37
C LEU A 343 -3.78 -19.36 -2.01
N VAL A 344 -4.58 -18.57 -1.28
CA VAL A 344 -5.08 -17.29 -1.78
C VAL A 344 -3.92 -16.36 -2.10
N ARG A 345 -2.86 -16.39 -1.28
CA ARG A 345 -1.62 -15.66 -1.49
C ARG A 345 -0.88 -16.05 -2.77
N LEU A 346 -0.83 -17.32 -3.13
CA LEU A 346 -0.26 -17.75 -4.41
C LEU A 346 -1.04 -17.22 -5.62
N CYS A 347 -2.35 -17.01 -5.49
CA CYS A 347 -3.16 -16.48 -6.58
C CYS A 347 -2.99 -14.96 -6.79
N TYR A 348 -2.92 -14.16 -5.72
CA TYR A 348 -2.84 -12.70 -5.86
C TYR A 348 -1.40 -12.15 -5.95
N LEU A 349 -0.40 -12.85 -5.41
CA LEU A 349 1.00 -12.43 -5.49
C LEU A 349 1.52 -12.20 -6.91
N PRO A 350 1.26 -13.06 -7.92
CA PRO A 350 1.75 -12.80 -9.28
C PRO A 350 1.11 -11.55 -9.89
N SER A 351 -0.14 -11.24 -9.56
CA SER A 351 -0.81 -10.00 -10.01
C SER A 351 -0.24 -8.75 -9.33
N LEU A 352 0.13 -8.84 -8.04
CA LEU A 352 0.80 -7.74 -7.32
C LEU A 352 2.25 -7.54 -7.78
N ALA A 353 2.99 -8.64 -8.02
CA ALA A 353 4.35 -8.58 -8.53
C ALA A 353 4.41 -7.99 -9.95
N ALA A 354 3.37 -8.18 -10.77
CA ALA A 354 3.25 -7.55 -12.08
C ALA A 354 2.99 -6.03 -12.02
N LEU A 355 2.59 -5.50 -10.86
CA LEU A 355 2.39 -4.07 -10.64
C LEU A 355 3.65 -3.38 -10.10
N GLN A 356 4.60 -4.13 -9.52
CA GLN A 356 5.76 -3.56 -8.85
C GLN A 356 7.00 -4.46 -8.95
N GLU A 357 8.07 -3.94 -9.55
CA GLU A 357 9.40 -4.58 -9.53
C GLU A 357 10.07 -4.47 -8.15
N ASP A 358 10.83 -5.49 -7.74
CA ASP A 358 11.37 -5.62 -6.37
C ASP A 358 10.29 -5.62 -5.26
N TYR A 359 9.08 -6.10 -5.57
CA TYR A 359 8.05 -6.31 -4.56
C TYR A 359 8.52 -7.34 -3.52
N ARG A 360 8.80 -6.87 -2.31
CA ARG A 360 9.08 -7.70 -1.14
C ARG A 360 7.78 -7.95 -0.39
N PRO A 361 7.19 -9.15 -0.49
CA PRO A 361 5.95 -9.44 0.18
C PRO A 361 6.11 -9.35 1.70
N ALA A 362 5.09 -8.88 2.41
CA ALA A 362 5.14 -8.75 3.85
C ALA A 362 5.29 -10.13 4.50
N GLY A 363 6.11 -10.22 5.56
CA GLY A 363 6.37 -11.48 6.25
C GLY A 363 5.09 -12.09 6.85
N LEU A 364 4.91 -13.41 6.67
CA LEU A 364 3.78 -14.18 7.22
C LEU A 364 3.78 -14.27 8.76
N GLY A 365 4.88 -13.90 9.42
CA GLY A 365 5.06 -14.10 10.86
C GLY A 365 4.00 -13.40 11.72
N LEU A 366 3.62 -12.17 11.37
CA LEU A 366 2.63 -11.41 12.13
C LEU A 366 1.19 -11.92 11.93
N THR A 367 0.88 -12.44 10.75
CA THR A 367 -0.41 -13.08 10.44
C THR A 367 -0.54 -14.42 11.14
N VAL A 368 0.53 -15.22 11.17
CA VAL A 368 0.60 -16.46 11.96
C VAL A 368 0.43 -16.14 13.45
N LEU A 369 1.11 -15.10 13.96
CA LEU A 369 1.00 -14.68 15.36
C LEU A 369 -0.42 -14.21 15.73
N CYS A 370 -1.06 -13.39 14.88
CA CYS A 370 -2.48 -13.03 15.05
C CYS A 370 -3.41 -14.24 15.00
N GLY A 371 -3.14 -15.21 14.11
CA GLY A 371 -3.90 -16.45 14.03
C GLY A 371 -3.78 -17.31 15.29
N VAL A 372 -2.56 -17.51 15.78
CA VAL A 372 -2.30 -18.23 17.02
C VAL A 372 -2.97 -17.51 18.21
N ALA A 373 -2.85 -16.19 18.28
CA ALA A 373 -3.48 -15.39 19.32
C ALA A 373 -5.01 -15.56 19.31
N LEU A 374 -5.67 -15.43 18.16
CA LEU A 374 -7.13 -15.59 18.05
C LEU A 374 -7.58 -17.01 18.42
N ALA A 375 -6.84 -18.04 17.98
CA ALA A 375 -7.14 -19.44 18.30
C ALA A 375 -6.99 -19.74 19.80
N LEU A 376 -5.97 -19.18 20.45
CA LEU A 376 -5.77 -19.27 21.90
C LEU A 376 -6.89 -18.56 22.65
N LEU A 377 -7.26 -17.36 22.21
CA LEU A 377 -8.33 -16.55 22.79
C LEU A 377 -9.68 -17.30 22.74
N LEU A 378 -10.04 -17.83 21.57
CA LEU A 378 -11.24 -18.66 21.38
C LEU A 378 -11.22 -19.94 22.22
N SER A 379 -10.05 -20.57 22.35
CA SER A 379 -9.90 -21.78 23.18
C SER A 379 -10.02 -21.50 24.67
N LEU A 380 -9.48 -20.37 25.15
CA LEU A 380 -9.60 -19.91 26.53
C LEU A 380 -11.06 -19.55 26.87
N PHE A 381 -11.76 -18.82 26.00
CA PHE A 381 -13.18 -18.51 26.20
C PHE A 381 -14.04 -19.78 26.22
N ASN A 382 -13.78 -20.74 25.33
CA ASN A 382 -14.45 -22.04 25.34
C ASN A 382 -14.23 -22.78 26.67
N GLY A 383 -12.97 -22.86 27.12
CA GLY A 383 -12.62 -23.50 28.39
C GLY A 383 -13.28 -22.82 29.60
N ALA A 384 -13.31 -21.49 29.62
CA ALA A 384 -13.92 -20.71 30.70
C ALA A 384 -15.45 -20.84 30.73
N ALA A 385 -16.12 -20.80 29.58
CA ALA A 385 -17.57 -20.96 29.48
C ALA A 385 -18.03 -22.34 29.97
N ILE A 386 -17.31 -23.41 29.56
CA ILE A 386 -17.58 -24.78 30.01
C ILE A 386 -17.39 -24.90 31.54
N ARG A 387 -16.29 -24.35 32.09
CA ARG A 387 -16.04 -24.36 33.54
C ARG A 387 -17.11 -23.59 34.33
N ARG A 388 -17.52 -22.40 33.87
CA ARG A 388 -18.59 -21.61 34.53
C ARG A 388 -19.91 -22.37 34.54
N LYS A 389 -20.28 -23.02 33.44
CA LYS A 389 -21.53 -23.80 33.34
C LYS A 389 -21.54 -25.02 34.27
N ILE A 390 -20.43 -25.74 34.35
CA ILE A 390 -20.28 -26.88 35.26
C ILE A 390 -20.38 -26.40 36.72
N ASN A 391 -19.75 -25.27 37.05
CA ASN A 391 -19.84 -24.70 38.40
C ASN A 391 -21.24 -24.19 38.75
N SER A 392 -21.99 -23.64 37.79
CA SER A 392 -23.38 -23.21 38.04
C SER A 392 -24.32 -24.39 38.31
N LEU A 393 -24.10 -25.54 37.65
CA LEU A 393 -24.85 -26.77 37.93
C LEU A 393 -24.54 -27.35 39.32
N ASN A 394 -23.30 -27.20 39.79
CA ASN A 394 -22.93 -27.58 41.16
C ASN A 394 -23.55 -26.66 42.23
N ARG A 395 -23.82 -25.38 41.91
CA ARG A 395 -24.41 -24.42 42.87
C ARG A 395 -25.92 -24.59 43.06
N VAL A 396 -26.64 -25.09 42.05
CA VAL A 396 -28.09 -25.37 42.15
C VAL A 396 -28.39 -26.61 43.01
N ARG A 397 -27.36 -27.39 43.37
CA ARG A 397 -27.48 -28.64 44.15
C ARG A 397 -27.04 -28.52 45.61
N ARG A 398 -26.80 -27.30 46.11
CA ARG A 398 -26.58 -27.04 47.55
C ARG A 398 -27.82 -26.46 48.19
#